data_AF-A0A7S4D9V5-F1
#
_entry.id   AF-A0A7S4D9V5-F1
#
_cell.length_a   1.000
_cell.length_b   1.000
_cell.length_c   1.000
_cell.angle_alpha   90.00
_cell.angle_beta   90.00
_cell.angle_gamma   90.00
#
_symmetry.space_group_name_H-M   'P 1'
#
loop_
_entity.id
_entity.type
_entity.pdbx_description
1 polymer ?
#
loop_
_entity_poly.entity_id
_entity_poly.type
_entity_poly.pdbx_seq_one_letter_code
_entity_poly.pdbx_strand_id
1 'polypeptide(L)'
;SKARGFLRVALAGRAAEAHLGALRAHPRLLRHFYRPEALMLCGEGSAILLSLLQGLEAFRFAFDLDARPLQEETPEWPLLEDLTRELQGLAPPPPPPRRRLSWTEDDVPAFESVVLNAEVKLAML
;
A
#
# COMPACT_ATOMS: atom_id res chain seq x y z
N SER A 1 1.25 17.29 -13.91
CA SER A 1 1.42 15.83 -13.97
C SER A 1 0.10 15.11 -13.65
N LYS A 2 -0.63 14.65 -14.68
CA LYS A 2 -1.95 13.99 -14.52
C LYS A 2 -1.87 12.63 -13.81
N ALA A 3 -0.82 11.85 -14.09
CA ALA A 3 -0.60 10.54 -13.47
C ALA A 3 -0.37 10.62 -11.94
N ARG A 4 0.39 11.63 -11.48
CA ARG A 4 0.61 11.87 -10.05
C ARG A 4 -0.67 12.32 -9.34
N GLY A 5 -1.49 13.15 -9.99
CA GLY A 5 -2.81 13.52 -9.48
C GLY A 5 -3.72 12.31 -9.30
N PHE A 6 -3.78 11.44 -10.32
CA PHE A 6 -4.51 10.18 -10.27
C PHE A 6 -4.08 9.31 -9.08
N LEU A 7 -2.77 9.12 -8.86
CA LEU A 7 -2.28 8.32 -7.75
C LEU A 7 -2.65 8.91 -6.38
N ARG A 8 -2.58 10.24 -6.21
CA ARG A 8 -2.98 10.88 -4.95
C ARG A 8 -4.47 10.66 -4.66
N VAL A 9 -5.32 10.81 -5.67
CA VAL A 9 -6.76 10.55 -5.56
C VAL A 9 -7.01 9.08 -5.23
N ALA A 10 -6.33 8.15 -5.92
CA ALA A 10 -6.47 6.72 -5.69
C ALA A 10 -6.02 6.30 -4.28
N LEU A 11 -4.94 6.87 -3.76
CA LEU A 11 -4.45 6.61 -2.39
C LEU A 11 -5.37 7.23 -1.33
N ALA A 12 -5.82 8.48 -1.53
CA ALA A 12 -6.78 9.12 -0.63
C ALA A 12 -8.12 8.35 -0.58
N GLY A 13 -8.55 7.80 -1.72
CA GLY A 13 -9.76 6.98 -1.85
C GLY A 13 -9.59 5.50 -1.50
N ARG A 14 -8.38 5.05 -1.06
CA ARG A 14 -8.08 3.64 -0.77
C ARG A 14 -8.47 2.68 -1.89
N ALA A 15 -8.20 3.10 -3.13
CA ALA A 15 -8.56 2.37 -4.34
C ALA A 15 -7.36 2.13 -5.26
N ALA A 16 -6.14 2.40 -4.79
CA ALA A 16 -4.93 2.27 -5.58
C ALA A 16 -4.66 0.82 -6.03
N GLU A 17 -4.87 -0.15 -5.13
CA GLU A 17 -4.81 -1.58 -5.48
C GLU A 17 -5.85 -1.90 -6.53
N ALA A 18 -7.13 -1.61 -6.27
CA ALA A 18 -8.22 -1.92 -7.18
C ALA A 18 -8.02 -1.35 -8.60
N HIS A 19 -7.54 -0.11 -8.71
CA HIS A 19 -7.25 0.50 -10.01
C HIS A 19 -6.11 -0.20 -10.77
N LEU A 20 -5.02 -0.56 -10.08
CA LEU A 20 -3.91 -1.27 -10.71
C LEU A 20 -4.22 -2.75 -10.96
N GLY A 21 -5.03 -3.38 -10.12
CA GLY A 21 -5.58 -4.72 -10.32
C GLY A 21 -6.47 -4.78 -11.55
N ALA A 22 -7.35 -3.80 -11.74
CA ALA A 22 -8.16 -3.68 -12.95
C ALA A 22 -7.29 -3.51 -14.21
N LEU A 23 -6.22 -2.70 -14.14
CA LEU A 23 -5.27 -2.55 -15.24
C LEU A 23 -4.54 -3.87 -15.54
N ARG A 24 -4.14 -4.62 -14.51
CA ARG A 24 -3.51 -5.94 -14.64
C ARG A 24 -4.40 -6.97 -15.34
N ALA A 25 -5.72 -6.89 -15.16
CA ALA A 25 -6.68 -7.73 -15.87
C ALA A 25 -6.69 -7.49 -17.40
N HIS A 26 -5.98 -6.48 -17.90
CA HIS A 26 -5.92 -6.10 -19.31
C HIS A 26 -4.49 -6.22 -19.87
N PRO A 27 -3.91 -7.44 -19.94
CA PRO A 27 -2.50 -7.65 -20.31
C PRO A 27 -2.15 -7.17 -21.72
N ARG A 28 -3.13 -7.16 -22.65
CA ARG A 28 -2.94 -6.61 -24.00
C ARG A 28 -2.67 -5.11 -23.97
N LEU A 29 -3.37 -4.37 -23.11
CA LEU A 29 -3.19 -2.94 -22.93
C LEU A 29 -1.83 -2.67 -22.29
N LEU A 30 -1.46 -3.43 -21.25
CA LEU A 30 -0.15 -3.30 -20.60
C LEU A 30 1.01 -3.50 -21.58
N ARG A 31 0.95 -4.51 -22.46
CA ARG A 31 1.98 -4.75 -23.47
C ARG A 31 2.12 -3.63 -24.51
N HIS A 32 1.10 -2.77 -24.65
CA HIS A 32 1.17 -1.60 -25.53
C HIS A 32 2.02 -0.48 -24.93
N PHE A 33 2.03 -0.35 -23.59
CA PHE A 33 2.70 0.75 -22.89
C PHE A 33 4.00 0.34 -22.18
N TYR A 34 4.19 -0.95 -21.92
CA TYR A 34 5.31 -1.46 -21.14
C TYR A 34 6.20 -2.40 -21.96
N ARG A 35 7.51 -2.34 -21.66
CA ARG A 35 8.46 -3.37 -22.11
C ARG A 35 8.19 -4.71 -21.40
N PRO A 36 8.55 -5.86 -22.00
CA PRO A 36 8.28 -7.18 -21.42
C PRO A 36 8.78 -7.38 -19.99
N GLU A 37 9.87 -6.71 -19.62
CA GLU A 37 10.53 -6.82 -18.30
C GLU A 37 9.86 -5.94 -17.24
N ALA A 38 8.82 -5.18 -17.58
CA ALA A 38 8.16 -4.28 -16.66
C ALA A 38 7.48 -5.04 -15.51
N LEU A 39 7.54 -4.47 -14.31
CA LEU A 39 6.98 -5.04 -13.09
C LEU A 39 5.49 -5.44 -13.24
N MET A 40 4.68 -4.62 -13.92
CA MET A 40 3.26 -4.88 -14.15
C MET A 40 2.98 -6.09 -15.07
N LEU A 41 3.96 -6.50 -15.88
CA LEU A 41 3.88 -7.70 -16.73
C LEU A 41 4.51 -8.93 -16.08
N CYS A 42 5.32 -8.74 -15.03
CA CYS A 42 5.88 -9.82 -14.22
C CYS A 42 4.80 -10.36 -13.27
N GLY A 43 4.52 -11.67 -13.33
CA GLY A 43 3.46 -12.29 -12.54
C GLY A 43 3.65 -12.14 -11.03
N GLU A 44 4.85 -12.47 -10.54
CA GLU A 44 5.21 -12.34 -9.12
C GLU A 44 5.35 -10.87 -8.71
N GLY A 45 6.09 -10.08 -9.50
CA GLY A 45 6.33 -8.67 -9.20
C GLY A 45 5.04 -7.85 -9.10
N SER A 46 4.09 -8.07 -10.01
CA SER A 46 2.78 -7.43 -9.96
C SER A 46 1.92 -7.92 -8.79
N ALA A 47 2.03 -9.18 -8.37
CA ALA A 47 1.33 -9.67 -7.18
C ALA A 47 1.86 -9.00 -5.90
N ILE A 48 3.19 -8.92 -5.75
CA ILE A 48 3.82 -8.23 -4.62
C ILE A 48 3.40 -6.76 -4.59
N LEU A 49 3.42 -6.08 -5.74
CA LEU A 49 2.99 -4.69 -5.84
C LEU A 49 1.55 -4.48 -5.36
N LEU A 50 0.61 -5.33 -5.81
CA LEU A 50 -0.80 -5.22 -5.40
C LEU A 50 -0.97 -5.48 -3.90
N SER A 51 -0.30 -6.48 -3.34
CA SER A 51 -0.33 -6.74 -1.90
C SER A 51 0.21 -5.57 -1.08
N LEU A 52 1.28 -4.92 -1.54
CA LEU A 52 1.81 -3.71 -0.88
C LEU A 52 0.80 -2.56 -0.92
N LEU A 53 0.16 -2.35 -2.07
CA LEU A 53 -0.88 -1.33 -2.22
C LEU A 53 -2.11 -1.60 -1.36
N GLN A 54 -2.52 -2.87 -1.26
CA GLN A 54 -3.58 -3.30 -0.36
C GLN A 54 -3.23 -2.96 1.10
N GLY A 55 -1.98 -3.19 1.50
CA GLY A 55 -1.49 -2.79 2.82
C GLY A 55 -1.59 -1.28 3.08
N LEU A 56 -1.46 -0.45 2.04
CA LEU A 56 -1.61 1.01 2.18
C LEU A 56 -3.06 1.44 2.45
N GLU A 57 -4.06 0.61 2.15
CA GLU A 57 -5.47 0.93 2.42
C GLU A 57 -5.79 1.03 3.91
N ALA A 58 -4.96 0.42 4.78
CA ALA A 58 -5.07 0.57 6.22
C ALA A 58 -4.82 2.02 6.68
N PHE A 59 -4.10 2.81 5.88
CA PHE A 59 -3.75 4.18 6.21
C PHE A 59 -4.77 5.18 5.66
N ARG A 60 -4.79 6.38 6.24
CA ARG A 60 -5.57 7.49 5.73
C ARG A 60 -4.61 8.56 5.23
N PHE A 61 -4.64 8.80 3.93
CA PHE A 61 -3.83 9.85 3.31
C PHE A 61 -4.67 11.12 3.16
N ALA A 62 -4.12 12.25 3.56
CA ALA A 62 -4.68 13.56 3.32
C ALA A 62 -3.75 14.31 2.37
N PHE A 63 -4.15 14.41 1.11
CA PHE A 63 -3.45 15.22 0.12
C PHE A 63 -4.25 16.49 -0.13
N ASP A 64 -3.56 17.61 -0.29
CA ASP A 64 -4.17 18.80 -0.87
C ASP A 64 -4.44 18.53 -2.36
N LEU A 65 -5.72 18.48 -2.72
CA LEU A 65 -6.21 18.20 -4.07
C LEU A 65 -6.68 19.49 -4.77
N ASP A 66 -6.55 20.66 -4.13
CA ASP A 66 -7.03 21.91 -4.70
C ASP A 66 -6.30 22.25 -6.01
N ALA A 67 -7.14 22.65 -6.97
CA ALA A 67 -6.92 22.61 -8.41
C ALA A 67 -5.96 23.66 -8.96
N ARG A 68 -4.81 23.91 -8.32
CA ARG A 68 -3.70 24.53 -9.04
C ARG A 68 -3.20 23.52 -10.07
N PRO A 69 -2.90 23.93 -11.30
CA PRO A 69 -2.32 23.02 -12.27
C PRO A 69 -1.10 22.38 -11.61
N LEU A 70 -1.13 21.05 -11.47
CA LEU A 70 -0.02 20.18 -11.04
C LEU A 70 1.20 20.27 -12.01
N GLN A 71 1.36 21.39 -12.72
CA GLN A 71 2.25 21.61 -13.84
C GLN A 71 3.39 22.58 -13.54
N GLU A 72 3.33 23.45 -12.52
CA GLU A 72 4.40 24.46 -12.34
C GLU A 72 5.20 24.34 -11.03
N GLU A 73 4.60 23.93 -9.92
CA GLU A 73 5.30 23.90 -8.63
C GLU A 73 4.89 22.72 -7.75
N THR A 74 4.61 21.55 -8.34
CA THR A 74 4.65 20.36 -7.47
C THR A 74 6.09 20.19 -7.03
N PRO A 75 6.42 20.32 -5.73
CA PRO A 75 7.74 19.92 -5.27
C PRO A 75 8.00 18.53 -5.81
N GLU A 76 9.21 18.29 -6.29
CA GLU A 76 9.65 16.93 -6.59
C GLU A 76 9.24 16.05 -5.42
N TRP A 77 8.81 14.82 -5.70
CA TRP A 77 8.58 13.88 -4.61
C TRP A 77 9.83 13.94 -3.75
N PRO A 78 9.71 14.14 -2.42
CA PRO A 78 10.89 14.25 -1.58
C PRO A 78 11.73 13.04 -1.91
N LEU A 79 12.95 13.30 -2.37
CA LEU A 79 13.86 12.22 -2.70
C LEU A 79 13.97 11.39 -1.43
N LEU A 80 14.10 10.07 -1.57
CA LEU A 80 14.19 9.18 -0.41
C LEU A 80 15.27 9.66 0.57
N GLU A 81 16.32 10.29 0.03
CA GLU A 81 17.42 10.94 0.72
C GLU A 81 16.99 12.10 1.65
N ASP A 82 16.01 12.92 1.25
CA ASP A 82 15.51 14.04 2.04
C ASP A 82 14.62 13.56 3.20
N LEU A 83 13.76 12.57 2.94
CA LEU A 83 12.99 11.88 3.98
C LEU A 83 13.89 11.15 4.98
N THR A 84 14.98 10.54 4.50
CA THR A 84 15.94 9.84 5.36
C THR A 84 16.69 10.84 6.25
N ARG A 85 17.03 12.02 5.74
CA ARG A 85 17.68 13.10 6.51
C ARG A 85 16.76 13.68 7.59
N GLU A 86 15.48 13.89 7.28
CA GLU A 86 14.49 14.34 8.27
C GLU A 86 14.22 13.28 9.35
N LEU A 87 14.13 12.01 8.97
CA LEU A 87 13.93 10.90 9.91
C LEU A 87 15.17 10.64 10.79
N GLN A 88 16.38 10.93 10.30
CA GLN A 88 17.61 10.85 11.09
C GLN A 88 17.75 11.98 12.12
N GLY A 89 17.08 13.13 11.90
CA GLY A 89 17.04 14.24 12.84
C GLY A 89 15.99 14.12 13.95
N LEU A 90 15.04 13.19 13.80
CA LEU A 90 14.01 12.91 14.81
C LEU A 90 14.57 12.01 15.91
N ALA A 91 14.55 12.50 17.14
CA ALA A 91 14.86 11.68 18.31
C ALA A 91 13.96 10.43 18.30
N PRO A 92 14.49 9.22 18.56
CA PRO A 92 13.67 8.03 18.60
C PRO A 92 12.54 8.22 19.61
N PRO A 93 11.32 7.76 19.32
CA PRO A 93 10.23 7.84 20.29
C PRO A 93 10.68 7.14 21.59
N PRO A 94 10.35 7.70 22.77
CA PRO A 94 10.68 7.04 24.02
C PRO A 94 10.11 5.62 24.00
N PRO A 95 10.86 4.61 24.47
CA PRO A 95 10.38 3.25 24.47
C PRO A 95 9.04 3.21 25.22
N PRO A 96 8.04 2.48 24.69
CA PRO A 96 6.77 2.35 25.39
C PRO A 96 7.05 1.83 26.81
N PRO A 97 6.32 2.32 27.83
CA PRO A 97 6.52 1.86 29.19
C PRO A 97 6.39 0.34 29.20
N ARG A 98 7.43 -0.34 29.69
CA ARG A 98 7.41 -1.81 29.85
C ARG A 98 6.34 -2.15 30.88
N ARG A 99 5.09 -2.27 30.43
CA ARG A 99 4.06 -2.98 31.18
C ARG A 99 4.49 -4.43 31.21
N ARG A 100 4.71 -4.97 32.41
CA ARG A 100 4.74 -6.42 32.62
C ARG A 100 3.39 -6.94 32.13
N LEU A 101 3.38 -7.56 30.95
CA LEU A 101 2.24 -8.34 30.50
C LEU A 101 2.23 -9.61 31.36
N SER A 102 1.39 -9.63 32.40
CA SER A 102 0.98 -10.88 33.02
C SER A 102 0.01 -11.52 32.03
N TRP A 103 0.52 -12.46 31.23
CA TRP A 103 -0.35 -13.33 30.45
C TRP A 103 -1.13 -14.20 31.43
N THR A 104 -2.43 -13.96 31.54
CA THR A 104 -3.35 -14.95 32.11
C THR A 104 -3.80 -15.87 30.98
N GLU A 105 -3.99 -17.16 31.27
CA GLU A 105 -4.36 -18.19 30.28
C GLU A 105 -5.66 -17.86 29.52
N ASP A 106 -6.46 -16.91 29.99
CA ASP A 106 -7.68 -16.43 29.35
C ASP A 106 -7.43 -15.48 28.14
N ASP A 107 -6.21 -14.98 27.94
CA ASP A 107 -5.89 -13.98 26.89
C ASP A 107 -5.40 -14.57 25.56
N VAL A 108 -5.48 -15.89 25.38
CA VAL A 108 -5.17 -16.54 24.09
C VAL A 108 -6.43 -16.53 23.23
N PRO A 109 -6.56 -15.67 22.20
CA PRO A 109 -7.62 -15.88 21.21
C PRO A 109 -7.39 -17.26 20.57
N ALA A 110 -8.39 -18.13 20.65
CA ALA A 110 -8.36 -19.47 20.11
C ALA A 110 -7.90 -19.44 18.64
N PHE A 111 -6.64 -19.82 18.43
CA PHE A 111 -5.98 -19.85 17.13
C PHE A 111 -6.68 -20.82 16.15
N GLU A 112 -7.56 -21.68 16.66
CA GLU A 112 -8.36 -22.63 15.88
C GLU A 112 -9.49 -21.97 15.06
N SER A 113 -9.93 -20.75 15.40
CA SER A 113 -11.05 -20.11 14.68
C SER A 113 -10.64 -19.44 13.35
N VAL A 114 -9.36 -19.10 13.19
CA VAL A 114 -8.86 -18.45 11.96
C VAL A 114 -8.58 -19.47 10.85
N VAL A 115 -8.18 -20.70 11.21
CA VAL A 115 -7.88 -21.76 10.23
C VAL A 115 -9.16 -22.35 9.62
N LEU A 116 -10.23 -22.51 10.41
CA LEU A 116 -11.50 -23.05 9.91
C LEU A 116 -12.23 -22.14 8.90
N ASN A 117 -12.04 -20.82 8.97
CA ASN A 117 -12.66 -19.91 8.00
C ASN A 117 -11.91 -19.82 6.66
N ALA A 118 -10.63 -20.22 6.62
CA ALA A 118 -9.86 -20.27 5.38
C ALA A 118 -10.19 -21.52 4.55
N GLU A 119 -10.42 -22.66 5.21
CA GLU A 119 -10.71 -23.93 4.53
C GLU A 119 -12.14 -24.00 3.97
N VAL A 120 -13.13 -23.40 4.64
CA VAL A 120 -14.54 -23.43 4.15
C VAL A 120 -14.74 -22.61 2.87
N LYS A 121 -13.94 -21.56 2.63
CA LYS A 121 -14.04 -20.75 1.41
C LYS A 121 -13.37 -21.38 0.18
N LEU A 122 -12.46 -22.34 0.36
CA LEU A 122 -11.84 -23.08 -0.73
C LEU A 122 -12.65 -24.32 -1.18
N ALA A 123 -13.61 -24.78 -0.37
CA ALA A 123 -14.47 -25.92 -0.68
C ALA A 123 -15.80 -25.56 -1.38
N MET A 124 -16.04 -24.27 -1.67
CA MET A 124 -17.23 -23.78 -2.38
C MET A 124 -16.93 -23.13 -3.74
N LEU A 125 -15.73 -23.38 -4.28
CA LEU A 125 -15.35 -23.14 -5.68
C LEU A 125 -15.05 -24.49 -6.34
#